data_AF-A0A7J4TCI3-F1
#
_entry.id   AF-A0A7J4TCI3-F1
#
_cell.length_a   1.000
_cell.length_b   1.000
_cell.length_c   1.000
_cell.angle_alpha   90.00
_cell.angle_beta   90.00
_cell.angle_gamma   90.00
#
_symmetry.space_group_name_H-M   'P 1'
#
loop_
_entity.id
_entity.type
_entity.pdbx_description
1 polymer ?
#
loop_
_entity_poly.entity_id
_entity_poly.type
_entity_poly.pdbx_seq_one_letter_code
_entity_poly.pdbx_strand_id
1 'polypeptide(L)'
;MGGFDLEEFRVLLQRYDKYKDDKTFLSNEKQVCQSLIVPLIGKVLHWETDEPSEFKTEVSQAGKRIDYVVCSQGISQFIVEAKAPSRDIYDNEEMSVHVGSSAGRFSFAS
;
A
#
# COMPACT_ATOMS: atom_id res chain seq x y z
N MET A 1 -0.01 16.32 6.86
CA MET A 1 0.03 14.88 7.17
C MET A 1 -0.77 14.68 8.44
N GLY A 2 -1.87 13.93 8.36
CA GLY A 2 -2.70 13.61 9.53
C GLY A 2 -1.97 12.66 10.48
N GLY A 3 -2.30 12.75 11.78
CA GLY A 3 -1.72 11.88 12.79
C GLY A 3 -2.26 10.46 12.70
N PHE A 4 -1.50 9.45 13.12
CA PHE A 4 -1.90 8.05 13.04
C PHE A 4 -3.18 7.73 13.86
N ASP A 5 -4.19 7.13 13.24
CA ASP A 5 -5.41 6.67 13.94
C ASP A 5 -5.26 5.23 14.46
N LEU A 6 -5.05 5.11 15.76
CA LEU A 6 -4.87 3.82 16.43
C LEU A 6 -6.15 2.97 16.46
N GLU A 7 -7.33 3.58 16.51
CA GLU A 7 -8.59 2.84 16.58
C GLU A 7 -8.94 2.25 15.22
N GLU A 8 -8.82 3.03 14.15
CA GLU A 8 -8.97 2.50 12.78
C GLU A 8 -7.93 1.42 12.48
N PHE A 9 -6.69 1.57 12.98
CA PHE A 9 -5.67 0.53 12.84
C PHE A 9 -6.07 -0.77 13.52
N ARG A 10 -6.60 -0.71 14.75
CA ARG A 10 -7.10 -1.89 15.47
C ARG A 10 -8.25 -2.56 14.72
N VAL A 11 -9.17 -1.80 14.14
CA VAL A 11 -10.26 -2.33 13.31
C VAL A 11 -9.72 -3.09 12.10
N LEU A 12 -8.68 -2.56 11.45
CA LEU A 12 -8.03 -3.24 10.32
C LEU A 12 -7.30 -4.51 10.74
N LEU A 13 -6.61 -4.51 11.89
CA LEU A 13 -6.00 -5.72 12.44
C LEU A 13 -7.04 -6.80 12.73
N GLN A 14 -8.17 -6.44 13.36
CA GLN A 14 -9.26 -7.39 13.61
C GLN A 14 -9.85 -7.95 12.31
N ARG A 15 -9.98 -7.11 11.27
CA ARG A 15 -10.41 -7.57 9.95
C ARG A 15 -9.41 -8.56 9.36
N TYR A 16 -8.12 -8.25 9.41
CA TYR A 16 -7.09 -9.16 8.94
C TYR A 16 -7.12 -10.49 9.71
N ASP A 17 -7.16 -10.44 11.04
CA ASP A 17 -7.22 -11.64 11.89
C ASP A 17 -8.43 -12.53 11.59
N LYS A 18 -9.56 -11.92 11.20
CA LYS A 18 -10.76 -12.66 10.80
C LYS A 18 -10.57 -13.44 9.50
N TYR A 19 -9.79 -12.91 8.56
CA TYR A 19 -9.65 -13.46 7.20
C TYR A 19 -8.29 -14.10 6.90
N LYS A 20 -7.33 -14.04 7.83
CA LYS A 20 -5.96 -14.55 7.61
C LYS A 20 -5.89 -16.05 7.28
N ASP A 21 -6.88 -16.82 7.71
CA ASP A 21 -6.98 -18.26 7.43
C ASP A 21 -7.96 -18.57 6.27
N ASP A 22 -8.66 -17.56 5.75
CA ASP A 22 -9.59 -17.68 4.63
C ASP A 22 -8.83 -17.61 3.30
N LYS A 23 -8.49 -18.79 2.76
CA LYS A 23 -7.78 -18.92 1.48
C LYS A 23 -8.53 -18.31 0.30
N THR A 24 -9.86 -18.28 0.32
CA THR A 24 -10.66 -17.70 -0.76
C THR A 24 -10.55 -16.18 -0.74
N PHE A 25 -10.69 -15.57 0.43
CA PHE A 25 -10.49 -14.14 0.60
C PHE A 25 -9.07 -13.71 0.23
N LEU A 26 -8.06 -14.40 0.74
CA LEU A 26 -6.65 -14.06 0.50
C LEU A 26 -6.18 -14.29 -0.93
N SER A 27 -6.86 -15.15 -1.70
CA SER A 27 -6.55 -15.36 -3.12
C SER A 27 -6.96 -14.20 -4.03
N ASN A 28 -7.86 -13.33 -3.56
CA ASN A 28 -8.33 -12.18 -4.32
C ASN A 28 -7.57 -10.91 -3.91
N GLU A 29 -6.43 -10.69 -4.54
CA GLU A 29 -5.52 -9.56 -4.27
C GLU A 29 -6.26 -8.21 -4.30
N LYS A 30 -7.12 -7.98 -5.30
CA LYS A 30 -7.89 -6.74 -5.40
C LYS A 30 -8.80 -6.52 -4.19
N GLN A 31 -9.48 -7.57 -3.75
CA GLN A 31 -10.35 -7.51 -2.57
C GLN A 31 -9.56 -7.27 -1.29
N VAL A 32 -8.40 -7.93 -1.13
CA VAL A 32 -7.52 -7.74 0.02
C VAL A 32 -7.02 -6.29 0.05
N CYS A 33 -6.52 -5.77 -1.07
CA CYS A 33 -6.01 -4.40 -1.12
C CYS A 33 -7.10 -3.36 -0.88
N GLN A 34 -8.29 -3.52 -1.45
CA GLN A 34 -9.42 -2.61 -1.20
C GLN A 34 -9.94 -2.67 0.24
N SER A 35 -9.82 -3.81 0.91
CA SER A 35 -10.36 -4.00 2.26
C SER A 35 -9.36 -3.74 3.39
N LEU A 36 -8.06 -3.78 3.11
CA LEU A 36 -7.00 -3.59 4.11
C LEU A 36 -6.04 -2.45 3.74
N ILE A 37 -5.50 -2.42 2.51
CA ILE A 37 -4.45 -1.48 2.11
C ILE A 37 -5.02 -0.07 1.90
N VAL A 38 -6.08 0.08 1.11
CA VAL A 38 -6.70 1.41 0.88
C VAL A 38 -7.19 2.03 2.18
N PRO A 39 -7.89 1.31 3.09
CA PRO A 39 -8.26 1.83 4.39
C PRO A 39 -7.06 2.15 5.30
N LEU A 40 -5.97 1.39 5.24
CA LEU A 40 -4.75 1.72 6.00
C LEU A 40 -4.23 3.09 5.55
N ILE A 41 -4.18 3.33 4.24
CA ILE A 41 -3.70 4.58 3.68
C ILE A 41 -4.66 5.75 4.01
N GLY A 42 -5.95 5.58 3.72
CA GLY A 42 -6.93 6.66 3.85
C GLY A 42 -7.38 6.93 5.28
N LYS A 43 -7.59 5.90 6.10
CA LYS A 43 -8.17 6.05 7.44
C LYS A 43 -7.14 6.09 8.56
N VAL A 44 -6.08 5.29 8.46
CA VAL A 44 -5.06 5.21 9.52
C VAL A 44 -3.97 6.25 9.32
N LEU A 45 -3.49 6.42 8.09
CA LEU A 45 -2.45 7.39 7.75
C LEU A 45 -3.01 8.77 7.34
N HIS A 46 -4.34 8.87 7.14
CA HIS A 46 -5.04 10.07 6.66
C HIS A 46 -4.37 10.69 5.43
N TRP A 47 -3.96 9.84 4.49
CA TRP A 47 -3.59 10.30 3.16
C TRP A 47 -4.85 10.43 2.30
N GLU A 48 -4.84 11.39 1.40
CA GLU A 48 -6.01 11.67 0.56
C GLU A 48 -6.14 10.58 -0.50
N THR A 49 -7.08 9.66 -0.32
CA THR A 49 -7.32 8.53 -1.23
C THR A 49 -8.45 8.78 -2.23
N ASP A 50 -9.27 9.81 -2.00
CA ASP A 50 -10.44 10.08 -2.84
C ASP A 50 -10.11 11.04 -3.98
N GLU A 51 -9.01 11.80 -3.87
CA GLU A 51 -8.52 12.70 -4.91
C GLU A 51 -7.54 11.98 -5.86
N PRO A 52 -7.85 11.83 -7.16
CA PRO A 52 -6.98 11.12 -8.11
C PRO A 52 -5.60 11.78 -8.34
N SER A 53 -5.46 13.07 -8.02
CA SER A 53 -4.15 13.74 -8.05
C SER A 53 -3.26 13.32 -6.88
N GLU A 54 -3.86 12.97 -5.74
CA GLU A 54 -3.19 12.59 -4.50
C GLU A 54 -3.03 11.08 -4.35
N PHE A 55 -3.92 10.27 -4.93
CA PHE A 55 -3.83 8.82 -4.87
C PHE A 55 -4.17 8.17 -6.21
N LYS A 56 -3.22 7.39 -6.72
CA LYS A 56 -3.34 6.71 -8.01
C LYS A 56 -3.19 5.21 -7.82
N THR A 57 -4.09 4.46 -8.43
CA THR A 57 -4.11 3.00 -8.39
C THR A 57 -3.65 2.41 -9.73
N GLU A 58 -2.88 1.33 -9.71
CA GLU A 58 -2.49 0.55 -10.90
C GLU A 58 -1.81 1.41 -11.99
N VAL A 59 -0.83 2.23 -11.60
CA VAL A 59 -0.13 3.15 -12.50
C VAL A 59 0.92 2.42 -13.32
N SER A 60 0.86 2.56 -14.65
CA SER A 60 1.95 2.11 -15.52
C SER A 60 3.04 3.19 -15.64
N GLN A 61 4.24 2.89 -15.14
CA GLN A 61 5.39 3.79 -15.21
C GLN A 61 6.63 3.02 -15.69
N ALA A 62 7.27 3.53 -16.75
CA ALA A 62 8.47 2.93 -17.34
C ALA A 62 8.35 1.42 -17.66
N GLY A 63 7.16 0.98 -18.11
CA GLY A 63 6.89 -0.41 -18.46
C GLY A 63 6.63 -1.33 -17.27
N LYS A 64 6.62 -0.82 -16.03
CA LYS A 64 6.21 -1.55 -14.83
C LYS A 64 4.85 -1.06 -14.34
N ARG A 65 4.07 -1.96 -13.72
CA ARG A 65 2.82 -1.61 -13.03
C ARG A 65 3.13 -1.38 -11.56
N ILE A 66 2.66 -0.25 -11.04
CA ILE A 66 2.75 0.12 -9.63
C ILE A 66 1.35 0.02 -9.03
N ASP A 67 1.20 -0.69 -7.91
CA ASP A 67 -0.13 -0.90 -7.32
C ASP A 67 -0.75 0.41 -6.80
N TYR A 68 0.02 1.21 -6.05
CA TYR A 68 -0.43 2.51 -5.57
C TYR A 68 0.69 3.57 -5.58
N VAL A 69 0.32 4.78 -5.98
CA VAL A 69 1.17 5.97 -5.88
C VAL A 69 0.44 7.00 -5.03
N VAL A 70 1.10 7.44 -3.97
CA VAL A 70 0.62 8.51 -3.09
C VAL A 70 1.41 9.77 -3.43
N CYS A 71 0.69 10.82 -3.78
CA CYS A 71 1.23 12.11 -4.11
C CYS A 71 0.92 13.12 -3.00
N SER A 72 1.66 14.22 -3.01
CA SER A 72 1.29 15.45 -2.32
C SER A 72 1.32 16.58 -3.33
N GLN A 73 0.19 17.27 -3.52
CA GLN A 73 0.04 18.33 -4.52
C GLN A 73 0.40 17.84 -5.94
N GLY A 74 -0.02 16.61 -6.27
CA GLY A 74 0.27 15.99 -7.57
C GLY A 74 1.71 15.48 -7.76
N ILE A 75 2.61 15.67 -6.80
CA ILE A 75 3.99 15.17 -6.84
C ILE A 75 4.08 13.84 -6.08
N SER A 76 4.55 12.78 -6.74
CA SER A 76 4.74 11.46 -6.12
C SER A 76 5.66 11.53 -4.91
N GLN A 77 5.18 11.03 -3.77
CA GLN A 77 5.92 10.96 -2.50
C GLN A 77 6.25 9.52 -2.14
N PHE A 78 5.27 8.62 -2.27
CA PHE A 78 5.39 7.22 -1.88
C PHE A 78 4.83 6.29 -2.95
N ILE A 79 5.48 5.13 -3.07
CA ILE A 79 4.98 3.99 -3.84
C ILE A 79 4.65 2.89 -2.83
N VAL A 80 3.46 2.31 -2.95
CA VAL A 80 3.04 1.14 -2.17
C VAL A 80 2.87 -0.02 -3.13
N GLU A 81 3.68 -1.05 -2.94
CA GLU A 81 3.62 -2.33 -3.63
C GLU A 81 3.00 -3.36 -2.68
N ALA A 82 1.86 -3.92 -3.07
CA ALA A 82 1.20 -4.96 -2.29
C ALA A 82 1.77 -6.32 -2.68
N LYS A 83 1.87 -7.22 -1.69
CA LYS A 83 2.20 -8.62 -1.93
C LYS A 83 1.16 -9.50 -1.27
N ALA A 84 0.88 -10.63 -1.90
CA ALA A 84 0.07 -11.67 -1.27
C ALA A 84 0.72 -12.12 0.05
N PRO A 85 -0.05 -12.41 1.12
CA PRO A 85 0.53 -12.82 2.41
C PRO A 85 1.39 -14.09 2.36
N SER A 86 1.23 -14.91 1.32
CA SER A 86 2.02 -16.11 1.07
C SER A 86 3.39 -15.84 0.45
N ARG A 87 3.69 -14.59 0.08
CA ARG A 87 4.97 -14.19 -0.52
C ARG A 87 5.81 -13.38 0.47
N ASP A 88 7.12 -13.59 0.41
CA ASP A 88 8.08 -12.79 1.16
C ASP A 88 8.17 -11.37 0.56
N ILE A 89 8.22 -10.36 1.42
CA ILE A 89 8.33 -8.94 1.03
C ILE A 89 9.74 -8.57 0.54
N TYR A 90 10.74 -9.39 0.85
CA TYR A 90 12.13 -9.20 0.43
C TYR A 90 12.49 -9.98 -0.83
N ASP A 91 11.59 -10.86 -1.29
CA ASP A 91 11.78 -11.61 -2.53
C ASP A 91 11.52 -10.68 -3.72
N ASN A 92 12.58 -9.96 -4.08
CA ASN A 92 12.54 -8.76 -4.91
C ASN A 92 13.20 -9.02 -6.27
N GLU A 93 12.96 -10.18 -6.89
CA GLU A 93 13.52 -10.52 -8.20
C GLU A 93 13.08 -9.56 -9.33
N GLU A 94 12.10 -8.66 -9.09
CA GLU A 94 11.61 -7.71 -10.11
C GLU A 94 12.01 -6.23 -9.89
N MET A 95 12.76 -5.89 -8.84
CA MET A 95 13.03 -4.49 -8.48
C MET A 95 14.48 -4.05 -8.78
N SER A 96 14.91 -4.14 -10.03
CA SER A 96 15.95 -3.24 -10.54
C SER A 96 15.32 -1.88 -10.81
N VAL A 97 15.49 -0.93 -9.89
CA VAL A 97 15.18 0.48 -10.11
C VAL A 97 16.48 1.26 -10.02
N HIS A 98 16.96 1.74 -11.16
CA HIS A 98 17.89 2.86 -11.20
C HIS A 98 17.12 4.11 -10.76
N VAL A 99 17.10 4.41 -9.45
CA VAL A 99 16.58 5.69 -8.96
C VAL A 99 17.73 6.68 -8.93
N GLY A 100 17.76 7.55 -9.94
CA GLY A 100 18.33 8.87 -9.77
C GLY A 100 17.41 9.68 -8.84
N SER A 101 17.98 10.13 -7.72
CA SER A 101 17.51 11.19 -6.83
C SER A 101 16.30 10.93 -5.91
N SER A 102 16.64 10.81 -4.62
CA SER A 102 15.97 11.39 -3.46
C SER A 102 14.47 11.10 -3.23
N ALA A 103 14.14 9.88 -2.81
CA ALA A 103 13.02 9.65 -1.90
C ALA A 103 13.48 8.63 -0.84
N GLY A 104 13.54 9.07 0.42
CA GLY A 104 14.00 8.26 1.54
C GLY A 104 13.09 7.05 1.79
N ARG A 105 13.69 5.87 1.87
CA ARG A 105 13.03 4.59 2.15
C ARG A 105 12.81 4.47 3.65
N PHE A 106 11.57 4.36 4.12
CA PHE A 106 11.26 3.97 5.49
C PHE A 106 10.88 2.49 5.53
N SER A 107 11.57 1.73 6.37
CA SER A 107 11.26 0.32 6.67
C SER A 107 10.89 0.23 8.15
N PHE A 108 9.71 -0.31 8.46
CA PHE A 108 9.35 -0.70 9.82
C PHE A 108 9.76 -2.17 10.00
N ALA A 109 10.73 -2.42 10.87
CA ALA A 109 11.02 -3.73 11.42
C ALA A 109 10.43 -3.80 12.84
N SER A 110 9.79 -4.91 13.18
CA SER A 110 9.62 -5.32 14.58
C SER A 110 10.70 -6.34 14.92
#